data_AF-A0A852NIB0-F1
#
_entry.id   AF-A0A852NIB0-F1
#
_cell.length_a   1.000
_cell.length_b   1.000
_cell.length_c   1.000
_cell.angle_alpha   90.00
_cell.angle_beta   90.00
_cell.angle_gamma   90.00
#
_symmetry.space_group_name_H-M   'P 1'
#
loop_
_entity.id
_entity.type
_entity.pdbx_description
1 polymer ?
#
loop_
_entity_poly.entity_id
_entity_poly.type
_entity_poly.pdbx_seq_one_letter_code
_entity_poly.pdbx_strand_id
1 'polypeptide(L)'
;QIPQFEDVKFEAASLLSELYCQENSVDTAKPLLRKAIQISQQTPYWHCRLLFQLAQLHTLEKDLVSACDLLGVGAEYARVVGSEYTRAEPAPIPRGIVIPRAFIPGKNQGFSLGICFQLLLMERKLQEVHPLLTLCGQIVENWQGNPIQKESLRVFFLVLQVTHYLDAGQVKSVKPCLKQLQQCIQTISTLHDDEILPSNPADLFHWLPKEHMCVLVYLVTVMHSMQAGYLEKAQKYTDKALMQLEKLKMLDCSPILSSFQVILLEHIIMCRLVTGHKATALQEISQVCQLCQQSPRLFSNHAAQLHTLLGLYCISVNCMDNAEAQFTTALRVRFYSQI
;
A
#
# COMPACT_ATOMS: atom_id res chain seq x y z
N GLN A 1 -10.53 21.03 -32.13
CA GLN A 1 -9.97 20.81 -30.77
C GLN A 1 -9.15 19.53 -30.83
N ILE A 2 -7.87 19.56 -30.47
CA ILE A 2 -7.00 18.37 -30.50
C ILE A 2 -7.36 17.55 -29.25
N PRO A 3 -7.90 16.32 -29.37
CA PRO A 3 -8.31 15.49 -28.22
C PRO A 3 -7.18 15.30 -27.20
N GLN A 4 -5.94 15.26 -27.68
CA GLN A 4 -4.73 15.09 -26.86
C GLN A 4 -4.38 16.31 -26.00
N PHE A 5 -4.89 17.51 -26.30
CA PHE A 5 -4.50 18.72 -25.55
C PHE A 5 -5.16 18.78 -24.16
N GLU A 6 -6.37 18.24 -24.01
CA GLU A 6 -7.04 18.16 -22.69
C GLU A 6 -6.33 17.13 -21.80
N ASP A 7 -5.88 16.00 -22.35
CA ASP A 7 -5.08 15.00 -21.62
C ASP A 7 -3.77 15.59 -21.09
N VAL A 8 -3.09 16.40 -21.89
CA VAL A 8 -1.86 17.10 -21.47
C VAL A 8 -2.13 18.09 -20.33
N LYS A 9 -3.28 18.78 -20.33
CA LYS A 9 -3.65 19.69 -19.23
C LYS A 9 -3.88 18.94 -17.93
N PHE A 10 -4.58 17.80 -17.97
CA PHE A 10 -4.86 17.01 -16.77
C PHE A 10 -3.61 16.31 -16.24
N GLU A 11 -2.72 15.83 -17.12
CA GLU A 11 -1.41 15.30 -16.72
C GLU A 11 -0.55 16.40 -16.09
N ALA A 12 -0.52 17.60 -16.68
CA ALA A 12 0.20 18.73 -16.10
C ALA A 12 -0.36 19.13 -14.72
N ALA A 13 -1.68 19.14 -14.54
CA ALA A 13 -2.30 19.41 -13.23
C ALA A 13 -1.97 18.31 -12.19
N SER A 14 -1.93 17.04 -12.62
CA SER A 14 -1.55 15.92 -11.77
C SER A 14 -0.08 16.01 -11.33
N LEU A 15 0.84 16.28 -12.27
CA LEU A 15 2.27 16.45 -11.96
C LEU A 15 2.54 17.68 -11.09
N LEU A 16 1.86 18.80 -11.36
CA LEU A 16 2.05 20.03 -10.60
C LEU A 16 1.57 19.86 -9.14
N SER A 17 0.46 19.15 -8.93
CA SER A 17 0.02 18.82 -7.57
C SER A 17 0.95 17.83 -6.86
N GLU A 18 1.58 16.89 -7.57
CA GLU A 18 2.66 16.06 -7.00
C GLU A 18 3.86 16.90 -6.57
N LEU A 19 4.29 17.89 -7.38
CA LEU A 19 5.38 18.79 -7.03
C LEU A 19 5.06 19.63 -5.80
N TYR A 20 3.86 20.22 -5.74
CA TYR A 20 3.43 20.96 -4.56
C TYR A 20 3.38 20.10 -3.29
N CYS A 21 3.04 18.81 -3.40
CA CYS A 21 3.15 17.87 -2.29
C CYS A 21 4.59 17.65 -1.84
N GLN A 22 5.54 17.60 -2.77
CA GLN A 22 6.97 17.46 -2.43
C GLN A 22 7.50 18.72 -1.74
N GLU A 23 7.00 19.89 -2.11
CA GLU A 23 7.32 21.19 -1.51
C GLU A 23 6.49 21.51 -0.25
N ASN A 24 5.70 20.54 0.25
CA ASN A 24 4.84 20.67 1.44
C ASN A 24 3.79 21.80 1.33
N SER A 25 3.45 22.24 0.11
CA SER A 25 2.49 23.31 -0.19
C SER A 25 1.14 22.72 -0.58
N VAL A 26 0.48 22.01 0.35
CA VAL A 26 -0.79 21.30 0.07
C VAL A 26 -1.95 22.27 -0.20
N ASP A 27 -1.92 23.45 0.41
CA ASP A 27 -2.95 24.49 0.27
C ASP A 27 -3.07 25.04 -1.15
N THR A 28 -1.98 25.04 -1.93
CA THR A 28 -1.97 25.50 -3.33
C THR A 28 -2.35 24.38 -4.29
N ALA A 29 -2.06 23.12 -3.96
CA ALA A 29 -2.39 21.96 -4.77
C ALA A 29 -3.90 21.67 -4.82
N LYS A 30 -4.62 21.85 -3.71
CA LYS A 30 -6.07 21.60 -3.63
C LYS A 30 -6.94 22.44 -4.58
N PRO A 31 -6.83 23.77 -4.63
CA PRO A 31 -7.64 24.58 -5.54
C PRO A 31 -7.32 24.27 -7.01
N LEU A 32 -6.05 23.95 -7.33
CA LEU A 32 -5.64 23.49 -8.66
C LEU A 32 -6.40 22.21 -9.04
N LEU A 33 -6.38 21.19 -8.19
CA LEU A 33 -7.07 19.93 -8.43
C LEU A 33 -8.59 20.10 -8.50
N ARG A 34 -9.20 20.90 -7.63
CA ARG A 34 -10.65 21.18 -7.67
C ARG A 34 -11.06 21.80 -9.02
N LYS A 35 -10.26 22.73 -9.54
CA LYS A 35 -10.51 23.33 -10.87
C LYS A 35 -10.35 22.30 -11.99
N ALA A 36 -9.34 21.42 -11.91
CA ALA A 36 -9.15 20.36 -12.88
C ALA A 36 -10.31 19.34 -12.87
N ILE A 37 -10.84 18.98 -11.68
CA ILE A 37 -11.98 18.07 -11.50
C ILE A 37 -13.27 18.64 -12.13
N GLN A 38 -13.49 19.95 -12.03
CA GLN A 38 -14.67 20.60 -12.64
C GLN A 38 -14.67 20.48 -14.17
N ILE A 39 -13.49 20.48 -14.79
CA ILE A 39 -13.33 20.48 -16.25
C ILE A 39 -13.27 19.04 -16.80
N SER A 40 -12.78 18.08 -16.00
CA SER A 40 -12.55 16.69 -16.43
C SER A 40 -13.80 15.80 -16.49
N GLN A 41 -15.01 16.31 -16.22
CA GLN A 41 -16.25 15.52 -16.22
C GLN A 41 -16.55 14.79 -17.55
N GLN A 42 -15.93 15.22 -18.65
CA GLN A 42 -16.09 14.58 -19.97
C GLN A 42 -15.05 13.49 -20.24
N THR A 43 -14.03 13.35 -19.39
CA THR A 43 -12.93 12.39 -19.51
C THR A 43 -12.90 11.50 -18.27
N PRO A 44 -13.63 10.37 -18.27
CA PRO A 44 -13.83 9.57 -17.07
C PRO A 44 -12.54 9.14 -16.37
N TYR A 45 -11.54 8.69 -17.12
CA TYR A 45 -10.23 8.31 -16.57
C TYR A 45 -9.59 9.43 -15.75
N TRP A 46 -9.56 10.65 -16.29
CA TRP A 46 -8.94 11.81 -15.65
C TRP A 46 -9.75 12.36 -14.49
N HIS A 47 -11.08 12.41 -14.64
CA HIS A 47 -11.97 12.81 -13.56
C HIS A 47 -11.76 11.98 -12.31
N CYS A 48 -11.76 10.68 -12.53
CA CYS A 48 -11.47 9.67 -11.55
C CYS A 48 -10.08 9.88 -10.92
N ARG A 49 -9.01 9.90 -11.72
CA ARG A 49 -7.62 10.08 -11.23
C ARG A 49 -7.47 11.34 -10.37
N LEU A 50 -8.04 12.47 -10.78
CA LEU A 50 -7.92 13.74 -10.07
C LEU A 50 -8.72 13.75 -8.75
N LEU A 51 -9.91 13.13 -8.71
CA LEU A 51 -10.67 12.94 -7.47
C LEU A 51 -9.86 12.14 -6.45
N PHE A 52 -9.21 11.05 -6.89
CA PHE A 52 -8.36 10.23 -6.04
C PHE A 52 -7.15 11.02 -5.52
N GLN A 53 -6.49 11.79 -6.39
CA GLN A 53 -5.36 12.62 -6.00
C GLN A 53 -5.78 13.69 -4.97
N LEU A 54 -6.97 14.28 -5.10
CA LEU A 54 -7.49 15.22 -4.11
C LEU A 54 -7.81 14.53 -2.77
N ALA A 55 -8.40 13.34 -2.79
CA ALA A 55 -8.65 12.55 -1.58
C ALA A 55 -7.34 12.19 -0.85
N GLN A 56 -6.26 11.92 -1.59
CA GLN A 56 -4.92 11.72 -1.02
C GLN A 56 -4.42 12.98 -0.29
N LEU A 57 -4.61 14.18 -0.86
CA LEU A 57 -4.23 15.44 -0.19
C LEU A 57 -4.99 15.64 1.12
N HIS A 58 -6.30 15.40 1.11
CA HIS A 58 -7.11 15.46 2.32
C HIS A 58 -6.64 14.44 3.38
N THR A 59 -6.19 13.27 2.95
CA THR A 59 -5.62 12.26 3.86
C THR A 59 -4.28 12.69 4.47
N LEU A 60 -3.42 13.38 3.71
CA LEU A 60 -2.17 13.95 4.22
C LEU A 60 -2.42 14.99 5.32
N GLU A 61 -3.48 15.79 5.19
CA GLU A 61 -3.93 16.74 6.21
C GLU A 61 -4.79 16.10 7.32
N LYS A 62 -4.99 14.78 7.27
CA LYS A 62 -5.82 14.01 8.22
C LYS A 62 -7.31 14.38 8.19
N ASP A 63 -7.76 15.07 7.14
CA ASP A 63 -9.16 15.34 6.88
C ASP A 63 -9.80 14.15 6.16
N LEU A 64 -10.07 13.10 6.92
CA LEU A 64 -10.57 11.83 6.38
C LEU A 64 -12.02 11.91 5.92
N VAL A 65 -12.80 12.82 6.50
CA VAL A 65 -14.22 12.97 6.15
C VAL A 65 -14.31 13.43 4.70
N SER A 66 -13.61 14.51 4.36
CA SER A 66 -13.56 15.00 2.99
C SER A 66 -12.93 14.00 2.03
N ALA A 67 -11.91 13.24 2.47
CA ALA A 67 -11.32 12.19 1.64
C ALA A 67 -12.33 11.09 1.30
N CYS A 68 -13.06 10.58 2.29
CA CYS A 68 -14.10 9.56 2.08
C CYS A 68 -15.26 10.07 1.22
N ASP A 69 -15.70 11.32 1.44
CA ASP A 69 -16.77 11.93 0.64
C ASP A 69 -16.37 12.03 -0.85
N LEU A 70 -15.13 12.46 -1.13
CA LEU A 70 -14.59 12.52 -2.50
C LEU A 70 -14.48 11.14 -3.16
N LEU A 71 -14.10 10.12 -2.40
CA LEU A 71 -14.05 8.74 -2.89
C LEU A 71 -15.45 8.19 -3.19
N GLY A 72 -16.45 8.52 -2.37
CA GLY A 72 -17.85 8.19 -2.61
C GLY A 72 -18.37 8.81 -3.92
N VAL A 73 -18.06 10.09 -4.16
CA VAL A 73 -18.38 10.76 -5.43
C VAL A 73 -17.71 10.07 -6.62
N GLY A 74 -16.43 9.68 -6.48
CA GLY A 74 -15.71 8.95 -7.52
C GLY A 74 -16.31 7.57 -7.82
N ALA A 75 -16.72 6.82 -6.79
CA ALA A 75 -17.34 5.52 -6.94
C ALA A 75 -18.68 5.61 -7.68
N GLU A 76 -19.51 6.58 -7.31
CA GLU A 76 -20.81 6.82 -7.97
C GLU A 76 -20.63 7.27 -9.42
N TYR A 77 -19.64 8.12 -9.70
CA TYR A 77 -19.31 8.53 -11.06
C TYR A 77 -18.85 7.35 -11.92
N ALA A 78 -17.97 6.49 -11.40
CA ALA A 78 -17.50 5.31 -12.12
C ALA A 78 -18.61 4.29 -12.40
N ARG A 79 -19.59 4.19 -11.49
CA ARG A 79 -20.83 3.42 -11.68
C ARG A 79 -21.64 3.96 -12.86
N VAL A 80 -21.84 5.27 -12.95
CA VAL A 80 -22.59 5.92 -14.04
C VAL A 80 -21.91 5.74 -15.40
N VAL A 81 -20.58 5.73 -15.42
CA VAL A 81 -19.79 5.55 -16.65
C VAL A 81 -19.69 4.07 -17.08
N GLY A 82 -20.19 3.13 -16.27
CA GLY A 82 -20.25 1.71 -16.62
C GLY A 82 -18.92 0.96 -16.43
N SER A 83 -18.04 1.44 -15.54
CA SER A 83 -16.86 0.67 -15.17
C SER A 83 -17.26 -0.48 -14.22
N GLU A 84 -17.32 -1.70 -14.74
CA GLU A 84 -17.94 -2.84 -14.06
C GLU A 84 -17.24 -3.27 -12.76
N TYR A 85 -15.96 -2.96 -12.59
CA TYR A 85 -15.20 -3.29 -11.37
C TYR A 85 -15.42 -2.29 -10.22
N THR A 86 -16.14 -1.18 -10.44
CA THR A 86 -16.44 -0.15 -9.41
C THR A 86 -17.84 -0.29 -8.77
N ARG A 87 -18.56 -1.37 -9.10
CA ARG A 87 -19.96 -1.60 -8.72
C ARG A 87 -20.11 -2.07 -7.27
N ALA A 88 -19.63 -1.29 -6.28
CA ALA A 88 -19.93 -1.50 -4.87
C ALA A 88 -20.93 -0.44 -4.38
N GLU A 89 -22.10 -0.86 -3.89
CA GLU A 89 -23.12 0.07 -3.38
C GLU A 89 -22.62 0.84 -2.15
N PRO A 90 -22.87 2.16 -2.07
CA PRO A 90 -22.50 2.96 -0.91
C PRO A 90 -23.48 2.69 0.23
N ALA A 91 -23.10 1.84 1.19
CA ALA A 91 -23.78 1.77 2.48
C ALA A 91 -23.44 3.01 3.32
N PRO A 92 -24.39 3.57 4.11
CA PRO A 92 -24.19 4.86 4.75
C PRO A 92 -23.60 4.70 6.18
N ILE A 93 -22.95 5.78 6.67
CA ILE A 93 -22.68 6.14 8.09
C ILE A 93 -21.40 5.48 8.72
N PRO A 94 -20.92 5.83 9.95
CA PRO A 94 -20.61 7.15 10.54
C PRO A 94 -19.12 7.54 10.63
N ARG A 95 -18.96 8.87 10.77
CA ARG A 95 -17.79 9.71 11.10
C ARG A 95 -16.81 9.12 12.13
N GLY A 96 -15.52 9.17 11.78
CA GLY A 96 -14.43 9.29 12.76
C GLY A 96 -13.23 8.37 12.53
N ILE A 97 -12.07 9.03 12.41
CA ILE A 97 -10.78 8.65 12.99
C ILE A 97 -9.78 7.93 12.05
N VAL A 98 -8.51 8.34 12.26
CA VAL A 98 -7.24 8.34 11.50
C VAL A 98 -6.47 7.01 11.54
N ILE A 99 -5.48 6.89 10.61
CA ILE A 99 -4.19 6.13 10.58
C ILE A 99 -4.16 5.05 9.44
N PRO A 100 -3.02 4.48 8.91
CA PRO A 100 -1.60 4.88 8.82
C PRO A 100 -1.08 5.12 7.38
N ARG A 101 0.12 5.69 7.34
CA ARG A 101 0.76 6.45 6.25
C ARG A 101 1.80 5.62 5.47
N ALA A 102 1.38 4.59 4.74
CA ALA A 102 2.27 3.85 3.84
C ALA A 102 1.54 3.30 2.60
N PHE A 103 0.92 4.18 1.80
CA PHE A 103 0.60 3.86 0.41
C PHE A 103 1.37 4.82 -0.49
N ILE A 104 2.48 4.34 -1.04
CA ILE A 104 3.42 5.11 -1.88
C ILE A 104 2.86 5.15 -3.32
N PRO A 105 2.92 6.30 -4.00
CA PRO A 105 2.28 6.51 -5.30
C PRO A 105 3.01 5.71 -6.38
N GLY A 106 2.37 4.64 -6.86
CA GLY A 106 2.64 4.11 -8.19
C GLY A 106 1.99 5.05 -9.20
N LYS A 107 2.79 5.57 -10.13
CA LYS A 107 2.26 6.19 -11.34
C LYS A 107 1.45 5.13 -12.07
N ASN A 108 0.24 5.47 -12.45
CA ASN A 108 -0.75 4.65 -13.16
C ASN A 108 -1.67 3.78 -12.28
N GLN A 109 -2.98 4.04 -12.47
CA GLN A 109 -4.06 3.07 -12.60
C GLN A 109 -4.86 2.60 -11.37
N GLY A 110 -6.19 2.55 -11.57
CA GLY A 110 -7.07 1.62 -10.89
C GLY A 110 -8.11 2.18 -9.92
N PHE A 111 -9.31 2.50 -10.41
CA PHE A 111 -10.43 3.01 -9.62
C PHE A 111 -11.06 2.03 -8.61
N SER A 112 -10.48 0.84 -8.47
CA SER A 112 -10.74 -0.10 -7.37
C SER A 112 -9.98 0.28 -6.07
N LEU A 113 -8.99 1.19 -6.17
CA LEU A 113 -8.25 1.70 -5.01
C LEU A 113 -9.09 2.58 -4.08
N GLY A 114 -10.15 3.25 -4.55
CA GLY A 114 -10.95 4.14 -3.69
C GLY A 114 -11.62 3.38 -2.55
N ILE A 115 -12.23 2.23 -2.85
CA ILE A 115 -12.86 1.34 -1.87
C ILE A 115 -11.79 0.70 -0.96
N CYS A 116 -10.61 0.41 -1.51
CA CYS A 116 -9.51 -0.21 -0.78
C CYS A 116 -8.74 0.76 0.13
N PHE A 117 -8.67 2.03 -0.27
CA PHE A 117 -8.17 3.12 0.55
C PHE A 117 -9.18 3.46 1.65
N GLN A 118 -10.49 3.38 1.37
CA GLN A 118 -11.55 3.46 2.38
C GLN A 118 -11.46 2.30 3.41
N LEU A 119 -11.13 1.08 2.96
CA LEU A 119 -10.85 -0.08 3.82
C LEU A 119 -9.60 0.14 4.70
N LEU A 120 -8.54 0.72 4.15
CA LEU A 120 -7.32 1.10 4.88
C LEU A 120 -7.57 2.24 5.88
N LEU A 121 -8.52 3.12 5.60
CA LEU A 121 -8.94 4.21 6.49
C LEU A 121 -9.86 3.75 7.63
N MET A 122 -10.38 2.52 7.59
CA MET A 122 -11.28 1.97 8.63
C MET A 122 -10.51 1.36 9.80
N GLU A 123 -9.53 2.06 10.34
CA GLU A 123 -8.67 1.54 11.41
C GLU A 123 -9.40 1.22 12.73
N ARG A 124 -10.70 1.56 12.85
CA ARG A 124 -11.47 1.37 14.10
C ARG A 124 -12.83 0.71 13.99
N LYS A 125 -13.21 0.20 12.82
CA LYS A 125 -14.49 -0.52 12.65
C LYS A 125 -14.31 -1.85 11.93
N LEU A 126 -13.66 -2.78 12.62
CA LEU A 126 -13.49 -4.16 12.17
C LEU A 126 -14.82 -4.82 11.72
N GLN A 127 -15.97 -4.40 12.27
CA GLN A 127 -17.28 -4.96 11.94
C GLN A 127 -17.88 -4.46 10.62
N GLU A 128 -17.60 -3.22 10.19
CA GLU A 128 -18.13 -2.66 8.93
C GLU A 128 -17.27 -3.05 7.72
N VAL A 129 -16.01 -3.43 7.96
CA VAL A 129 -15.03 -3.80 6.93
C VAL A 129 -15.34 -5.17 6.33
N HIS A 130 -15.80 -6.13 7.12
CA HIS A 130 -16.01 -7.51 6.65
C HIS A 130 -17.09 -7.63 5.54
N PRO A 131 -18.29 -7.02 5.69
CA PRO A 131 -19.29 -7.00 4.61
C PRO A 131 -18.76 -6.35 3.33
N LEU A 132 -17.97 -5.28 3.45
CA LEU A 132 -17.37 -4.60 2.30
C LEU A 132 -16.33 -5.50 1.59
N LEU A 133 -15.47 -6.19 2.35
CA LEU A 133 -14.54 -7.17 1.79
C LEU A 133 -15.26 -8.32 1.09
N THR A 134 -16.39 -8.81 1.63
CA THR A 134 -17.20 -9.85 0.97
C THR A 134 -17.77 -9.35 -0.36
N LEU A 135 -18.35 -8.15 -0.37
CA LEU A 135 -18.88 -7.53 -1.59
C LEU A 135 -17.78 -7.34 -2.65
N CYS A 136 -16.63 -6.78 -2.25
CA CYS A 136 -15.49 -6.60 -3.14
C CYS A 136 -14.98 -7.94 -3.70
N GLY A 137 -14.92 -8.99 -2.88
CA GLY A 137 -14.54 -10.32 -3.31
C GLY A 137 -15.46 -10.84 -4.43
N GLN A 138 -16.77 -10.69 -4.28
CA GLN A 138 -17.76 -11.10 -5.30
C GLN A 138 -17.59 -10.31 -6.60
N ILE A 139 -17.35 -9.00 -6.52
CA ILE A 139 -17.13 -8.16 -7.71
C ILE A 139 -15.87 -8.61 -8.47
N VAL A 140 -14.77 -8.84 -7.75
CA VAL A 140 -13.50 -9.29 -8.36
C VAL A 140 -13.64 -10.68 -8.99
N GLU A 141 -14.36 -11.60 -8.35
CA GLU A 141 -14.61 -12.94 -8.90
C GLU A 141 -15.47 -12.89 -10.17
N ASN A 142 -16.51 -12.06 -10.16
CA ASN A 142 -17.47 -11.93 -11.27
C ASN A 142 -16.94 -11.08 -12.44
N TRP A 143 -15.82 -10.37 -12.28
CA TRP A 143 -15.25 -9.57 -13.35
C TRP A 143 -14.76 -10.44 -14.52
N GLN A 144 -15.16 -10.11 -15.75
CA GLN A 144 -14.90 -10.89 -16.96
C GLN A 144 -13.96 -10.19 -17.97
N GLY A 145 -13.03 -9.35 -17.50
CA GLY A 145 -12.04 -8.72 -18.38
C GLY A 145 -10.77 -9.55 -18.60
N ASN A 146 -9.68 -8.89 -19.00
CA ASN A 146 -8.40 -9.54 -19.35
C ASN A 146 -7.90 -10.44 -18.20
N PRO A 147 -7.51 -11.70 -18.46
CA PRO A 147 -7.06 -12.64 -17.42
C PRO A 147 -5.89 -12.11 -16.57
N ILE A 148 -4.92 -11.39 -17.15
CA ILE A 148 -3.79 -10.83 -16.41
C ILE A 148 -4.26 -9.72 -15.46
N GLN A 149 -5.15 -8.85 -15.92
CA GLN A 149 -5.74 -7.79 -15.11
C GLN A 149 -6.63 -8.37 -14.01
N LYS A 150 -7.38 -9.44 -14.30
CA LYS A 150 -8.21 -10.15 -13.31
C LYS A 150 -7.34 -10.68 -12.18
N GLU A 151 -6.27 -11.39 -12.52
CA GLU A 151 -5.36 -11.91 -11.51
C GLU A 151 -4.65 -10.78 -10.75
N SER A 152 -4.29 -9.68 -11.42
CA SER A 152 -3.70 -8.51 -10.75
C SER A 152 -4.65 -7.86 -9.74
N LEU A 153 -5.94 -7.74 -10.09
CA LEU A 153 -7.00 -7.29 -9.18
C LEU A 153 -7.21 -8.25 -8.01
N ARG A 154 -7.15 -9.57 -8.27
CA ARG A 154 -7.21 -10.59 -7.21
C ARG A 154 -6.02 -10.49 -6.26
N VAL A 155 -4.80 -10.33 -6.77
CA VAL A 155 -3.61 -10.15 -5.92
C VAL A 155 -3.77 -8.91 -5.05
N PHE A 156 -4.20 -7.78 -5.63
CA PHE A 156 -4.46 -6.56 -4.89
C PHE A 156 -5.48 -6.75 -3.76
N PHE A 157 -6.66 -7.31 -4.08
CA PHE A 157 -7.72 -7.59 -3.11
C PHE A 157 -7.25 -8.52 -1.99
N LEU A 158 -6.58 -9.62 -2.35
CA LEU A 158 -6.11 -10.60 -1.38
C LEU A 158 -5.02 -10.04 -0.47
N VAL A 159 -4.11 -9.19 -0.97
CA VAL A 159 -3.12 -8.51 -0.12
C VAL A 159 -3.83 -7.66 0.94
N LEU A 160 -4.84 -6.87 0.55
CA LEU A 160 -5.61 -6.05 1.48
C LEU A 160 -6.33 -6.90 2.52
N GLN A 161 -6.99 -7.98 2.08
CA GLN A 161 -7.68 -8.90 2.97
C GLN A 161 -6.72 -9.55 3.98
N VAL A 162 -5.52 -9.95 3.53
CA VAL A 162 -4.50 -10.50 4.43
C VAL A 162 -4.03 -9.46 5.43
N THR A 163 -3.68 -8.25 4.98
CA THR A 163 -3.23 -7.17 5.89
C THR A 163 -4.30 -6.87 6.94
N HIS A 164 -5.57 -6.76 6.53
CA HIS A 164 -6.68 -6.56 7.46
C HIS A 164 -6.78 -7.67 8.52
N TYR A 165 -6.70 -8.95 8.11
CA TYR A 165 -6.76 -10.05 9.06
C TYR A 165 -5.54 -10.10 9.98
N LEU A 166 -4.34 -9.75 9.50
CA LEU A 166 -3.13 -9.67 10.32
C LEU A 166 -3.23 -8.54 11.36
N ASP A 167 -3.75 -7.38 10.97
CA ASP A 167 -3.98 -6.25 11.87
C ASP A 167 -5.04 -6.57 12.93
N ALA A 168 -6.07 -7.33 12.56
CA ALA A 168 -7.08 -7.86 13.47
C ALA A 168 -6.58 -9.05 14.34
N GLY A 169 -5.33 -9.51 14.16
CA GLY A 169 -4.77 -10.67 14.86
C GLY A 169 -5.38 -12.02 14.45
N GLN A 170 -6.14 -12.09 13.35
CA GLN A 170 -6.81 -13.29 12.85
C GLN A 170 -5.89 -14.15 11.97
N VAL A 171 -4.75 -14.56 12.51
CA VAL A 171 -3.69 -15.26 11.76
C VAL A 171 -4.19 -16.55 11.08
N LYS A 172 -5.18 -17.24 11.67
CA LYS A 172 -5.76 -18.47 11.08
C LYS A 172 -6.53 -18.20 9.79
N SER A 173 -7.24 -17.07 9.71
CA SER A 173 -8.07 -16.65 8.57
C SER A 173 -7.25 -16.25 7.35
N VAL A 174 -5.96 -15.93 7.55
CA VAL A 174 -5.02 -15.53 6.49
C VAL A 174 -4.56 -16.70 5.62
N LYS A 175 -4.52 -17.93 6.17
CA LYS A 175 -3.92 -19.10 5.50
C LYS A 175 -4.59 -19.45 4.16
N PRO A 176 -5.93 -19.44 4.01
CA PRO A 176 -6.59 -19.62 2.71
C PRO A 176 -6.23 -18.51 1.70
N CYS A 177 -6.24 -17.25 2.13
CA CYS A 177 -5.92 -16.09 1.29
C CYS A 177 -4.49 -16.17 0.75
N LEU A 178 -3.52 -16.57 1.58
CA LEU A 178 -2.13 -16.77 1.14
C LEU A 178 -1.97 -17.86 0.09
N LYS A 179 -2.74 -18.96 0.18
CA LYS A 179 -2.72 -20.00 -0.85
C LYS A 179 -3.24 -19.46 -2.18
N GLN A 180 -4.33 -18.69 -2.14
CA GLN A 180 -4.87 -18.04 -3.33
C GLN A 180 -3.87 -17.03 -3.91
N LEU A 181 -3.21 -16.21 -3.09
CA LEU A 181 -2.16 -15.28 -3.54
C LEU A 181 -1.01 -15.99 -4.28
N GLN A 182 -0.52 -17.09 -3.71
CA GLN A 182 0.56 -17.88 -4.32
C GLN A 182 0.12 -18.46 -5.67
N GLN A 183 -1.13 -18.93 -5.77
CA GLN A 183 -1.71 -19.41 -7.01
C GLN A 183 -1.85 -18.29 -8.04
N CYS A 184 -2.37 -17.12 -7.66
CA CYS A 184 -2.54 -15.97 -8.55
C CYS A 184 -1.21 -15.52 -9.15
N ILE A 185 -0.15 -15.37 -8.34
CA ILE A 185 1.18 -14.99 -8.86
C ILE A 185 1.76 -16.06 -9.80
N GLN A 186 1.56 -17.34 -9.49
CA GLN A 186 1.99 -18.41 -10.38
C GLN A 186 1.25 -18.36 -11.72
N THR A 187 -0.06 -18.10 -11.71
CA THR A 187 -0.87 -17.92 -12.93
C THR A 187 -0.39 -16.72 -13.73
N ILE A 188 -0.20 -15.55 -13.11
CA ILE A 188 0.33 -14.34 -13.77
C ILE A 188 1.68 -14.62 -14.43
N SER A 189 2.55 -15.40 -13.78
CA SER A 189 3.87 -15.74 -14.33
C SER A 189 3.82 -16.62 -15.58
N THR A 190 2.71 -17.33 -15.80
CA THR A 190 2.51 -18.23 -16.96
C THR A 190 1.75 -17.59 -18.12
N LEU A 191 1.03 -16.50 -17.86
CA LEU A 191 0.30 -15.76 -18.88
C LEU A 191 1.29 -14.94 -19.71
N HIS A 192 1.11 -14.93 -21.03
CA HIS A 192 1.93 -14.13 -21.94
C HIS A 192 1.33 -12.73 -22.04
N ASP A 193 2.18 -11.70 -22.07
CA ASP A 193 1.79 -10.28 -22.22
C ASP A 193 1.30 -10.03 -23.67
N ASP A 194 0.19 -10.66 -24.07
CA ASP A 194 -0.49 -10.29 -25.31
C ASP A 194 -1.23 -8.97 -25.04
N GLU A 195 -0.76 -7.89 -25.67
CA GLU A 195 -1.28 -6.52 -25.55
C GLU A 195 -2.71 -6.40 -26.11
N ILE A 196 -3.69 -6.95 -25.40
CA ILE A 196 -5.10 -6.67 -25.66
C ILE A 196 -5.44 -5.38 -24.91
N LEU A 197 -5.43 -4.26 -25.63
CA LEU A 197 -5.92 -2.98 -25.10
C LEU A 197 -7.36 -3.15 -24.59
N PRO A 198 -7.67 -2.70 -23.36
CA PRO A 198 -9.03 -2.78 -22.84
C PRO A 198 -9.98 -1.92 -23.69
N SER A 199 -11.18 -2.42 -23.95
CA SER A 199 -12.21 -1.71 -24.72
C SER A 199 -12.70 -0.42 -24.05
N ASN A 200 -12.49 -0.29 -22.73
CA ASN A 200 -12.82 0.89 -21.96
C ASN A 200 -11.53 1.53 -21.39
N PRO A 201 -11.26 2.82 -21.67
CA PRO A 201 -10.11 3.53 -21.09
C PRO A 201 -10.19 3.67 -19.56
N ALA A 202 -11.36 3.46 -18.94
CA ALA A 202 -11.49 3.35 -17.50
C ALA A 202 -10.96 2.02 -16.93
N ASP A 203 -10.76 0.97 -17.75
CA ASP A 203 -10.38 -0.38 -17.30
C ASP A 203 -8.87 -0.64 -17.34
N LEU A 204 -8.09 0.42 -17.33
CA LEU A 204 -6.65 0.37 -17.13
C LEU A 204 -6.39 0.23 -15.62
N PHE A 205 -6.35 -1.01 -15.11
CA PHE A 205 -5.81 -1.34 -13.80
C PHE A 205 -4.42 -1.97 -13.92
N HIS A 206 -3.40 -1.30 -13.38
CA HIS A 206 -2.02 -1.76 -13.32
C HIS A 206 -1.44 -1.25 -12.01
N TRP A 207 -1.49 -2.09 -10.99
CA TRP A 207 -1.06 -1.70 -9.65
C TRP A 207 0.45 -1.72 -9.47
N LEU A 208 1.08 -2.84 -9.82
CA LEU A 208 2.51 -3.08 -9.66
C LEU A 208 3.01 -3.95 -10.82
N PRO A 209 4.30 -3.85 -11.20
CA PRO A 209 4.94 -4.85 -12.05
C PRO A 209 4.82 -6.25 -11.43
N LYS A 210 4.69 -7.28 -12.28
CA LYS A 210 4.55 -8.69 -11.84
C LYS A 210 5.69 -9.12 -10.91
N GLU A 211 6.89 -8.61 -11.15
CA GLU A 211 8.08 -8.86 -10.36
C GLU A 211 7.97 -8.27 -8.96
N HIS A 212 7.44 -7.05 -8.84
CA HIS A 212 7.21 -6.37 -7.57
C HIS A 212 6.10 -7.07 -6.77
N MET A 213 5.03 -7.53 -7.44
CA MET A 213 3.96 -8.30 -6.80
C MET A 213 4.49 -9.61 -6.19
N CYS A 214 5.42 -10.29 -6.85
CA CYS A 214 6.05 -11.51 -6.34
C CYS A 214 6.79 -11.25 -5.01
N VAL A 215 7.59 -10.17 -4.94
CA VAL A 215 8.26 -9.75 -3.70
C VAL A 215 7.24 -9.42 -2.61
N LEU A 216 6.16 -8.72 -2.95
CA LEU A 216 5.10 -8.37 -2.00
C LEU A 216 4.39 -9.60 -1.42
N VAL A 217 4.10 -10.62 -2.23
CA VAL A 217 3.50 -11.87 -1.74
C VAL A 217 4.43 -12.61 -0.79
N TYR A 218 5.75 -12.60 -1.04
CA TYR A 218 6.70 -13.12 -0.08
C TYR A 218 6.70 -12.32 1.21
N LEU A 219 6.72 -10.98 1.14
CA LEU A 219 6.68 -10.11 2.31
C LEU A 219 5.45 -10.39 3.18
N VAL A 220 4.25 -10.41 2.60
CA VAL A 220 3.01 -10.70 3.35
C VAL A 220 3.01 -12.12 3.94
N THR A 221 3.64 -13.08 3.25
CA THR A 221 3.86 -14.44 3.77
C THR A 221 4.79 -14.45 4.99
N VAL A 222 5.84 -13.61 4.99
CA VAL A 222 6.75 -13.42 6.14
C VAL A 222 5.99 -12.82 7.32
N MET A 223 5.21 -11.76 7.10
CA MET A 223 4.39 -11.11 8.15
C MET A 223 3.47 -12.12 8.85
N HIS A 224 2.71 -12.90 8.07
CA HIS A 224 1.87 -13.98 8.61
C HIS A 224 2.69 -15.02 9.36
N SER A 225 3.81 -15.48 8.80
CA SER A 225 4.62 -16.54 9.42
C SER A 225 5.22 -16.09 10.74
N MET A 226 5.62 -14.82 10.85
CA MET A 226 6.07 -14.21 12.09
C MET A 226 4.97 -14.17 13.15
N GLN A 227 3.79 -13.64 12.80
CA GLN A 227 2.65 -13.59 13.75
C GLN A 227 2.15 -14.98 14.15
N ALA A 228 2.25 -15.98 13.26
CA ALA A 228 1.89 -17.36 13.54
C ALA A 228 2.94 -18.13 14.37
N GLY A 229 4.12 -17.56 14.58
CA GLY A 229 5.25 -18.23 15.25
C GLY A 229 6.00 -19.25 14.38
N TYR A 230 5.76 -19.29 13.07
CA TYR A 230 6.49 -20.15 12.13
C TYR A 230 7.84 -19.53 11.73
N LEU A 231 8.76 -19.44 12.68
CA LEU A 231 10.03 -18.69 12.53
C LEU A 231 10.93 -19.21 11.40
N GLU A 232 11.10 -20.52 11.29
CA GLU A 232 11.89 -21.12 10.19
C GLU A 232 11.30 -20.79 8.82
N LYS A 233 9.97 -20.79 8.72
CA LYS A 233 9.26 -20.44 7.50
C LYS A 233 9.45 -18.95 7.19
N ALA A 234 9.30 -18.08 8.19
CA ALA A 234 9.53 -16.64 8.03
C ALA A 234 10.93 -16.38 7.47
N GLN A 235 11.97 -16.97 8.08
CA GLN A 235 13.35 -16.83 7.60
C GLN A 235 13.52 -17.30 6.15
N LYS A 236 13.04 -18.50 5.81
CA LYS A 236 13.15 -19.04 4.45
C LYS A 236 12.49 -18.14 3.39
N TYR A 237 11.34 -17.53 3.71
CA TYR A 237 10.67 -16.64 2.78
C TYR A 237 11.31 -15.26 2.72
N THR A 238 11.89 -14.76 3.81
CA THR A 238 12.72 -13.56 3.79
C THR A 238 13.93 -13.73 2.87
N ASP A 239 14.67 -14.84 3.00
CA ASP A 239 15.85 -15.09 2.17
C ASP A 239 15.49 -15.13 0.67
N LYS A 240 14.36 -15.76 0.32
CA LYS A 240 13.84 -15.76 -1.04
C LYS A 240 13.44 -14.36 -1.52
N ALA A 241 12.79 -13.58 -0.67
CA ALA A 241 12.34 -12.24 -1.01
C ALA A 241 13.52 -11.30 -1.24
N LEU A 242 14.53 -11.34 -0.36
CA LEU A 242 15.76 -10.55 -0.47
C LEU A 242 16.55 -10.92 -1.73
N MET A 243 16.70 -12.22 -2.02
CA MET A 243 17.36 -12.66 -3.26
C MET A 243 16.64 -12.17 -4.52
N GLN A 244 15.29 -12.20 -4.54
CA GLN A 244 14.52 -11.67 -5.66
C GLN A 244 14.64 -10.15 -5.76
N LEU A 245 14.65 -9.46 -4.63
CA LEU A 245 14.75 -8.01 -4.54
C LEU A 245 16.13 -7.51 -5.01
N GLU A 246 17.22 -8.19 -4.67
CA GLU A 246 18.56 -7.87 -5.18
C GLU A 246 18.63 -7.96 -6.71
N LYS A 247 18.06 -9.03 -7.29
CA LYS A 247 17.99 -9.17 -8.76
C LYS A 247 17.21 -8.02 -9.41
N LEU A 248 16.11 -7.59 -8.80
CA LEU A 248 15.29 -6.50 -9.32
C LEU A 248 15.96 -5.13 -9.17
N LYS A 249 16.67 -4.90 -8.06
CA LYS A 249 17.42 -3.65 -7.85
C LYS A 249 18.56 -3.44 -8.84
N MET A 250 19.09 -4.50 -9.44
CA MET A 250 20.08 -4.39 -10.52
C MET A 250 19.46 -3.87 -11.84
N LEU A 251 18.14 -4.03 -12.00
CA LEU A 251 17.41 -3.65 -13.21
C LEU A 251 16.66 -2.33 -13.04
N ASP A 252 16.06 -2.10 -11.87
CA ASP A 252 15.27 -0.92 -11.54
C ASP A 252 15.46 -0.48 -10.09
N CYS A 253 15.79 0.80 -9.89
CA CYS A 253 16.00 1.42 -8.58
C CYS A 253 14.72 2.09 -8.06
N SER A 254 13.60 1.36 -8.07
CA SER A 254 12.32 1.92 -7.61
C SER A 254 12.29 2.08 -6.07
N PRO A 255 11.74 3.19 -5.54
CA PRO A 255 11.71 3.47 -4.10
C PRO A 255 10.86 2.47 -3.30
N ILE A 256 9.91 1.79 -3.96
CA ILE A 256 9.09 0.75 -3.35
C ILE A 256 9.92 -0.48 -2.97
N LEU A 257 10.91 -0.86 -3.78
CA LEU A 257 11.79 -1.99 -3.46
C LEU A 257 12.62 -1.73 -2.21
N SER A 258 13.08 -0.48 -2.00
CA SER A 258 13.77 -0.11 -0.76
C SER A 258 12.83 -0.17 0.45
N SER A 259 11.56 0.18 0.27
CA SER A 259 10.54 0.05 1.33
C SER A 259 10.30 -1.43 1.68
N PHE A 260 10.13 -2.30 0.68
CA PHE A 260 9.99 -3.75 0.89
C PHE A 260 11.21 -4.35 1.59
N GLN A 261 12.42 -3.91 1.22
CA GLN A 261 13.65 -4.37 1.86
C GLN A 261 13.68 -4.02 3.35
N VAL A 262 13.36 -2.77 3.71
CA VAL A 262 13.31 -2.34 5.11
C VAL A 262 12.30 -3.16 5.89
N ILE A 263 11.08 -3.36 5.37
CA ILE A 263 10.04 -4.14 6.07
C ILE A 263 10.47 -5.61 6.24
N LEU A 264 11.09 -6.21 5.21
CA LEU A 264 11.63 -7.58 5.31
C LEU A 264 12.71 -7.67 6.40
N LEU A 265 13.61 -6.70 6.45
CA LEU A 265 14.67 -6.60 7.45
C LEU A 265 14.08 -6.44 8.87
N GLU A 266 13.07 -5.60 9.05
CA GLU A 266 12.38 -5.44 10.34
C GLU A 266 11.82 -6.77 10.86
N HIS A 267 11.20 -7.56 9.97
CA HIS A 267 10.62 -8.85 10.34
C HIS A 267 11.68 -9.91 10.66
N ILE A 268 12.77 -9.98 9.90
CA ILE A 268 13.84 -10.93 10.20
C ILE A 268 14.62 -10.54 11.44
N ILE A 269 14.84 -9.25 11.72
CA ILE A 269 15.43 -8.78 12.98
C ILE A 269 14.60 -9.30 14.17
N MET A 270 13.27 -9.14 14.13
CA MET A 270 12.38 -9.71 15.16
C MET A 270 12.58 -11.22 15.28
N CYS A 271 12.66 -11.95 14.16
CA CYS A 271 12.92 -13.39 14.15
C CYS A 271 14.27 -13.75 14.79
N ARG A 272 15.34 -13.01 14.48
CA ARG A 272 16.68 -13.23 15.03
C ARG A 272 16.74 -12.96 16.53
N LEU A 273 16.06 -11.92 17.00
CA LEU A 273 15.96 -11.62 18.43
C LEU A 273 15.24 -12.74 19.19
N VAL A 274 14.11 -13.22 18.67
CA VAL A 274 13.33 -14.32 19.28
C VAL A 274 14.13 -15.63 19.29
N THR A 275 14.90 -15.91 18.24
CA THR A 275 15.72 -17.13 18.12
C THR A 275 17.07 -17.03 18.83
N GLY A 276 17.42 -15.88 19.43
CA GLY A 276 18.67 -15.68 20.17
C GLY A 276 19.90 -15.32 19.33
N HIS A 277 19.75 -15.10 18.02
CA HIS A 277 20.82 -14.71 17.11
C HIS A 277 21.10 -13.20 17.17
N LYS A 278 21.54 -12.71 18.33
CA LYS A 278 21.68 -11.27 18.63
C LYS A 278 22.70 -10.57 17.71
N ALA A 279 23.82 -11.22 17.40
CA ALA A 279 24.87 -10.62 16.56
C ALA A 279 24.38 -10.35 15.13
N THR A 280 23.66 -11.30 14.52
CA THR A 280 23.09 -11.11 13.18
C THR A 280 21.95 -10.10 13.20
N ALA A 281 21.13 -10.09 14.26
CA ALA A 281 20.08 -9.07 14.43
C ALA A 281 20.69 -7.65 14.41
N LEU A 282 21.82 -7.43 15.10
CA LEU A 282 22.49 -6.14 15.11
C LEU A 282 23.07 -5.76 13.73
N GLN A 283 23.60 -6.73 12.98
CA GLN A 283 24.06 -6.50 11.61
C GLN A 283 22.91 -6.07 10.69
N GLU A 284 21.75 -6.75 10.77
CA GLU A 284 20.55 -6.41 10.01
C GLU A 284 19.99 -5.04 10.42
N ILE A 285 20.02 -4.68 11.72
CA ILE A 285 19.66 -3.33 12.19
C ILE A 285 20.57 -2.28 11.57
N SER A 286 21.89 -2.52 11.54
CA SER A 286 22.86 -1.61 10.90
C SER A 286 22.56 -1.43 9.41
N GLN A 287 22.17 -2.50 8.71
CA GLN A 287 21.76 -2.44 7.32
C GLN A 287 20.51 -1.57 7.12
N VAL A 288 19.49 -1.69 8.00
CA VAL A 288 18.31 -0.81 7.97
C VAL A 288 18.71 0.65 8.16
N CYS A 289 19.59 0.94 9.13
CA CYS A 289 20.12 2.30 9.34
C CYS A 289 20.77 2.88 8.08
N GLN A 290 21.60 2.10 7.39
CA GLN A 290 22.26 2.52 6.14
C GLN A 290 21.24 2.81 5.02
N LEU A 291 20.21 1.95 4.86
CA LEU A 291 19.14 2.17 3.89
C LEU A 291 18.33 3.43 4.21
N CYS A 292 18.04 3.68 5.49
CA CYS A 292 17.34 4.88 5.92
C CYS A 292 18.18 6.16 5.75
N GLN A 293 19.51 6.09 5.88
CA GLN A 293 20.40 7.23 5.61
C GLN A 293 20.39 7.63 4.13
N GLN A 294 20.23 6.66 3.22
CA GLN A 294 20.15 6.92 1.78
C GLN A 294 18.83 7.58 1.37
N SER A 295 17.77 7.46 2.18
CA SER A 295 16.46 8.05 1.87
C SER A 295 15.78 8.63 3.12
N PRO A 296 15.74 9.97 3.26
CA PRO A 296 15.11 10.64 4.39
C PRO A 296 13.64 10.24 4.61
N ARG A 297 12.91 9.92 3.53
CA ARG A 297 11.51 9.44 3.60
C ARG A 297 11.38 8.05 4.24
N LEU A 298 12.35 7.15 4.00
CA LEU A 298 12.36 5.85 4.67
C LEU A 298 12.61 6.03 6.16
N PHE A 299 13.53 6.92 6.53
CA PHE A 299 13.78 7.22 7.94
C PHE A 299 12.53 7.78 8.62
N SER A 300 11.83 8.76 8.02
CA SER A 300 10.62 9.33 8.64
C SER A 300 9.53 8.29 8.90
N ASN A 301 9.40 7.29 8.03
CA ASN A 301 8.37 6.26 8.13
C ASN A 301 8.74 5.13 9.12
N HIS A 302 10.02 4.74 9.14
CA HIS A 302 10.49 3.57 9.88
C HIS A 302 11.26 3.90 11.16
N ALA A 303 11.59 5.16 11.44
CA ALA A 303 12.43 5.52 12.59
C ALA A 303 11.83 5.05 13.92
N ALA A 304 10.51 5.16 14.13
CA ALA A 304 9.87 4.66 15.35
C ALA A 304 10.03 3.13 15.48
N GLN A 305 9.87 2.39 14.39
CA GLN A 305 10.04 0.93 14.37
C GLN A 305 11.50 0.54 14.61
N LEU A 306 12.45 1.24 13.98
CA LEU A 306 13.89 1.04 14.14
C LEU A 306 14.34 1.25 15.60
N HIS A 307 13.90 2.34 16.24
CA HIS A 307 14.14 2.57 17.66
C HIS A 307 13.52 1.49 18.54
N THR A 308 12.33 1.00 18.18
CA THR A 308 11.69 -0.13 18.88
C THR A 308 12.52 -1.41 18.76
N LEU A 309 13.03 -1.74 17.57
CA LEU A 309 13.90 -2.90 17.35
C LEU A 309 15.23 -2.80 18.10
N LEU A 310 15.84 -1.61 18.12
CA LEU A 310 17.03 -1.33 18.94
C LEU A 310 16.74 -1.51 20.43
N GLY A 311 15.59 -1.04 20.91
CA GLY A 311 15.15 -1.26 22.29
C GLY A 311 14.99 -2.74 22.63
N LEU A 312 14.36 -3.52 21.74
CA LEU A 312 14.23 -4.98 21.89
C LEU A 312 15.59 -5.69 21.89
N TYR A 313 16.52 -5.24 21.05
CA TYR A 313 17.90 -5.72 21.07
C TYR A 313 18.57 -5.42 22.42
N CYS A 314 18.45 -4.19 22.94
CA CYS A 314 18.99 -3.80 24.25
C CYS A 314 18.43 -4.65 25.40
N ILE A 315 17.13 -4.96 25.40
CA ILE A 315 16.53 -5.91 26.34
C ILE A 315 17.24 -7.27 26.22
N SER A 316 17.43 -7.76 25.00
CA SER A 316 18.05 -9.08 24.78
C SER A 316 19.48 -9.18 25.32
N VAL A 317 20.21 -8.06 25.44
CA VAL A 317 21.56 -7.98 26.03
C VAL A 317 21.58 -7.44 27.46
N ASN A 318 20.41 -7.31 28.10
CA ASN A 318 20.24 -6.83 29.48
C ASN A 318 20.71 -5.38 29.73
N CYS A 319 20.67 -4.52 28.70
CA CYS A 319 20.95 -3.09 28.80
C CYS A 319 19.63 -2.31 28.94
N MET A 320 18.99 -2.38 30.11
CA MET A 320 17.64 -1.84 30.32
C MET A 320 17.55 -0.31 30.17
N ASP A 321 18.54 0.44 30.66
CA ASP A 321 18.55 1.91 30.55
C ASP A 321 18.58 2.36 29.08
N ASN A 322 19.37 1.68 28.26
CA ASN A 322 19.42 1.94 26.81
C ASN A 322 18.11 1.54 26.14
N ALA A 323 17.49 0.43 26.56
CA ALA A 323 16.21 0.01 26.01
C ALA A 323 15.12 1.06 26.27
N GLU A 324 15.04 1.58 27.50
CA GLU A 324 14.10 2.64 27.87
C GLU A 324 14.31 3.92 27.05
N ALA A 325 15.57 4.34 26.87
CA ALA A 325 15.90 5.50 26.05
C ALA A 325 15.43 5.32 24.59
N GLN A 326 15.62 4.13 24.02
CA GLN A 326 15.19 3.82 22.65
C GLN A 326 13.66 3.81 22.53
N PHE A 327 12.93 3.19 23.46
CA PHE A 327 11.45 3.20 23.42
C PHE A 327 10.88 4.61 23.62
N THR A 328 11.47 5.40 24.51
CA THR A 328 11.09 6.81 24.70
C THR A 328 11.28 7.62 23.43
N THR A 329 12.39 7.37 22.72
CA THR A 329 12.67 8.01 21.42
C THR A 329 11.67 7.56 20.35
N ALA A 330 11.34 6.25 20.28
CA ALA A 330 10.35 5.72 19.35
C ALA A 330 8.98 6.41 19.52
N LEU A 331 8.55 6.63 20.76
CA LEU A 331 7.32 7.37 21.06
C LEU A 331 7.39 8.82 20.58
N ARG A 332 8.48 9.53 20.87
CA ARG A 332 8.67 10.94 20.46
C ARG A 332 8.68 11.11 18.95
N VAL A 333 9.39 10.25 18.21
CA VAL A 333 9.47 10.30 16.75
C VAL A 333 8.08 10.10 16.11
N ARG A 334 7.23 9.26 16.72
CA ARG A 334 5.84 9.10 16.30
C ARG A 334 5.01 10.37 16.49
N PHE A 335 5.31 11.21 17.49
CA PHE A 335 4.63 12.49 17.72
C PHE A 335 5.15 13.63 16.82
N TYR A 336 6.45 13.68 16.51
CA TYR A 336 6.98 14.71 15.60
C TYR A 336 6.65 14.47 14.12
N SER A 337 6.32 13.23 13.74
CA SER A 337 5.72 12.92 12.44
C SER A 337 4.20 13.19 12.40
N GLN A 338 3.61 13.60 13.53
CA GLN A 338 2.19 13.93 13.70
C GLN A 338 1.93 15.45 13.85
N ILE A 339 2.95 16.28 14.04
CA ILE A 339 2.89 17.75 13.93
C ILE A 339 3.39 18.11 12.53
#